data_AF-A0A6I2XBQ4-F1
#
_entry.id   AF-A0A6I2XBQ4-F1
#
_cell.length_a   1.000
_cell.length_b   1.000
_cell.length_c   1.000
_cell.angle_alpha   90.00
_cell.angle_beta   90.00
_cell.angle_gamma   90.00
#
_symmetry.space_group_name_H-M   'P 1'
#
loop_
_entity.id
_entity.type
_entity.pdbx_description
1 polymer ?
#
loop_
_entity_poly.entity_id
_entity_poly.type
_entity_poly.pdbx_seq_one_letter_code
_entity_poly.pdbx_strand_id
1 'polypeptide(L)'
;MTHPTIVTLTGTGVPHPCPGRAGAGTLVRYGDIALQFDAGRGTVIRLAEAGVEPCALTALLITHVHSDHLVDLADVAMTRWIQKTLHPAAGPLTIVTPEGTAADFARHMFDNFVDDIETRLAVLHDEPEIDLRTFAATPTATTVWRSDDGEVAVEAIAVHHEPVTDAVAYRITTPTGVVVISGDTVVCDEVESFSVGCDLLVHEACRATAMRPLVAGTDLERIFSYHADSATLGGLAERAQVPHIMLTHLIPPPMDEAGEAAFVDDLRGGGYSGRITVGRDLTTVLIDRTAADVNAPFDPRAHLETKLDPARLTHLGIWRDEADEISDRFFQWEVPALPSECINAIAAGVRTDIVGLDLSNITDLLSPGYLPLETGIALTPNGELSVATLTQWPDTTPEMIDWWFGWHIARTERYKLWHPQAHYFTQPRYDLSDVPGLTDRERYVGNTSWVDEYLGPIPSRLAITFHDPSEIGLDEAALTEAGYGTVVCAVATDSDYGHELSRLIHAVRHTADGCEMRSRFILPAGTPEFIAAPLLDHCWTEMTHLASFLPDLYMYATGAGSR
;
A
#
# COMPACT_ATOMS: atom_id res chain seq x y z
N MET A 1 -7.54 15.50 0.68
CA MET A 1 -7.45 14.24 -0.07
C MET A 1 -8.10 13.18 0.79
N THR A 2 -8.92 12.30 0.23
CA THR A 2 -9.50 11.17 0.98
C THR A 2 -8.39 10.15 1.23
N HIS A 3 -8.22 9.71 2.48
CA HIS A 3 -7.20 8.70 2.81
C HIS A 3 -7.71 7.31 2.40
N PRO A 4 -6.86 6.40 1.89
CA PRO A 4 -7.28 5.03 1.68
C PRO A 4 -7.54 4.33 3.02
N THR A 5 -8.43 3.35 3.01
CA THR A 5 -8.59 2.41 4.12
C THR A 5 -7.57 1.30 3.99
N ILE A 6 -6.70 1.16 4.99
CA ILE A 6 -5.59 0.20 4.97
C ILE A 6 -5.89 -0.91 5.98
N VAL A 7 -5.90 -2.16 5.54
CA VAL A 7 -6.14 -3.33 6.39
C VAL A 7 -4.90 -4.21 6.40
N THR A 8 -4.29 -4.40 7.56
CA THR A 8 -3.07 -5.20 7.74
C THR A 8 -3.32 -6.31 8.74
N LEU A 9 -3.01 -7.56 8.37
CA LEU A 9 -3.06 -8.67 9.33
C LEU A 9 -1.86 -8.59 10.27
N THR A 10 -2.03 -8.04 11.47
CA THR A 10 -0.96 -8.01 12.47
C THR A 10 -0.66 -9.38 13.04
N GLY A 11 -1.54 -10.36 12.89
CA GLY A 11 -1.18 -11.76 13.05
C GLY A 11 -2.23 -12.73 12.56
N THR A 12 -1.77 -13.90 12.12
CA THR A 12 -2.57 -14.87 11.34
C THR A 12 -2.59 -16.28 11.91
N GLY A 13 -1.94 -16.47 13.05
CA GLY A 13 -1.78 -17.74 13.72
C GLY A 13 -3.00 -18.15 14.54
N VAL A 14 -2.85 -19.32 15.15
CA VAL A 14 -3.83 -20.00 15.99
C VAL A 14 -3.18 -20.29 17.36
N PRO A 15 -3.82 -20.96 18.33
CA PRO A 15 -3.18 -21.23 19.63
C PRO A 15 -1.87 -22.01 19.50
N HIS A 16 -1.80 -22.91 18.52
CA HIS A 16 -0.58 -23.63 18.18
C HIS A 16 0.43 -22.70 17.48
N PRO A 17 1.64 -22.50 18.03
CA PRO A 17 2.62 -21.61 17.43
C PRO A 17 3.12 -22.16 16.09
N CYS A 18 3.11 -21.32 15.06
CA CYS A 18 3.70 -21.59 13.76
C CYS A 18 4.76 -20.53 13.46
N PRO A 19 5.98 -20.90 13.02
CA PRO A 19 6.98 -19.91 12.61
C PRO A 19 6.41 -18.96 11.56
N GLY A 20 6.68 -17.66 11.73
CA GLY A 20 6.18 -16.61 10.84
C GLY A 20 4.70 -16.22 11.03
N ARG A 21 4.02 -16.74 12.05
CA ARG A 21 2.62 -16.39 12.37
C ARG A 21 2.45 -16.02 13.85
N ALA A 22 2.21 -14.73 14.10
CA ALA A 22 1.78 -14.17 15.37
C ALA A 22 0.35 -14.62 15.71
N GLY A 23 -0.09 -14.41 16.96
CA GLY A 23 -1.49 -14.64 17.31
C GLY A 23 -2.43 -13.72 16.53
N ALA A 24 -3.72 -14.04 16.48
CA ALA A 24 -4.70 -13.31 15.69
C ALA A 24 -4.68 -11.80 15.97
N GLY A 25 -4.67 -11.02 14.89
CA GLY A 25 -4.70 -9.57 14.95
C GLY A 25 -4.93 -8.94 13.57
N THR A 26 -5.76 -7.91 13.51
CA THR A 26 -5.99 -7.11 12.29
C THR A 26 -5.97 -5.63 12.62
N LEU A 27 -5.15 -4.85 11.92
CA LEU A 27 -5.07 -3.40 12.03
C LEU A 27 -5.83 -2.76 10.86
N VAL A 28 -6.76 -1.85 11.16
CA VAL A 28 -7.47 -1.04 10.16
C VAL A 28 -7.10 0.43 10.37
N ARG A 29 -6.62 1.11 9.31
CA ARG A 29 -6.24 2.52 9.33
C ARG A 29 -7.02 3.34 8.32
N TYR A 30 -7.36 4.58 8.69
CA TYR A 30 -7.92 5.60 7.81
C TYR A 30 -7.49 6.98 8.31
N GLY A 31 -6.66 7.68 7.55
CA GLY A 31 -6.03 8.93 8.01
C GLY A 31 -5.27 8.71 9.33
N ASP A 32 -5.60 9.50 10.35
CA ASP A 32 -5.02 9.42 11.69
C ASP A 32 -5.69 8.36 12.59
N ILE A 33 -6.74 7.68 12.10
CA ILE A 33 -7.44 6.62 12.85
C ILE A 33 -6.70 5.30 12.65
N ALA A 34 -6.35 4.63 13.76
CA ALA A 34 -5.76 3.30 13.78
C ALA A 34 -6.52 2.41 14.78
N LEU A 35 -7.25 1.42 14.27
CA LEU A 35 -8.05 0.47 15.03
C LEU A 35 -7.41 -0.91 14.97
N GLN A 36 -6.96 -1.42 16.12
CA GLN A 36 -6.45 -2.78 16.24
C GLN A 36 -7.58 -3.71 16.68
N PHE A 37 -7.80 -4.80 15.96
CA PHE A 37 -8.75 -5.85 16.29
C PHE A 37 -7.98 -7.08 16.76
N ASP A 38 -8.26 -7.50 17.99
CA ASP A 38 -7.53 -8.49 18.77
C ASP A 38 -6.06 -8.13 19.07
N ALA A 39 -5.50 -8.77 20.08
CA ALA A 39 -4.13 -8.61 20.55
C ALA A 39 -3.51 -9.99 20.84
N GLY A 40 -3.41 -10.81 19.79
CA GLY A 40 -2.72 -12.08 19.85
C GLY A 40 -1.21 -11.94 20.07
N ARG A 41 -0.56 -13.02 20.48
CA ARG A 41 0.88 -13.08 20.77
C ARG A 41 1.73 -12.37 19.71
N GLY A 42 2.53 -11.38 20.13
CA GLY A 42 3.46 -10.66 19.25
C GLY A 42 2.85 -9.47 18.51
N THR A 43 1.63 -9.06 18.86
CA THR A 43 0.95 -7.88 18.30
C THR A 43 1.81 -6.63 18.40
N VAL A 44 2.52 -6.37 19.51
CA VAL A 44 3.35 -5.16 19.65
C VAL A 44 4.48 -5.12 18.61
N ILE A 45 5.14 -6.26 18.37
CA ILE A 45 6.22 -6.35 17.37
C ILE A 45 5.65 -6.17 15.96
N ARG A 46 4.49 -6.76 15.68
CA ARG A 46 3.83 -6.69 14.37
C ARG A 46 3.32 -5.27 14.07
N LEU A 47 2.79 -4.58 15.07
CA LEU A 47 2.46 -3.17 14.98
C LEU A 47 3.69 -2.31 14.66
N ALA A 48 4.81 -2.55 15.35
CA ALA A 48 6.07 -1.85 15.08
C ALA A 48 6.59 -2.10 13.66
N GLU A 49 6.55 -3.35 13.17
CA GLU A 49 6.91 -3.70 11.78
C GLU A 49 5.94 -3.08 10.75
N ALA A 50 4.68 -2.87 11.12
CA ALA A 50 3.68 -2.14 10.33
C ALA A 50 3.80 -0.60 10.46
N GLY A 51 4.84 -0.10 11.16
CA GLY A 51 5.07 1.33 11.35
C GLY A 51 4.05 2.02 12.25
N VAL A 52 3.39 1.28 13.15
CA VAL A 52 2.41 1.81 14.10
C VAL A 52 2.86 1.55 15.53
N GLU A 53 3.10 2.63 16.26
CA GLU A 53 3.37 2.54 17.68
C GLU A 53 2.06 2.36 18.48
N PRO A 54 2.06 1.63 19.61
CA PRO A 54 0.90 1.54 20.49
C PRO A 54 0.31 2.89 20.95
N CYS A 55 1.12 3.96 21.02
CA CYS A 55 0.65 5.33 21.30
C CYS A 55 -0.19 5.95 20.16
N ALA A 56 -0.04 5.46 18.91
CA ALA A 56 -0.80 5.90 17.75
C ALA A 56 -2.14 5.17 17.59
N LEU A 57 -2.38 4.08 18.33
CA LEU A 57 -3.68 3.40 18.31
C LEU A 57 -4.78 4.32 18.84
N THR A 58 -5.87 4.41 18.09
CA THR A 58 -7.09 5.12 18.48
C THR A 58 -7.94 4.26 19.40
N ALA A 59 -8.10 2.98 19.07
CA ALA A 59 -8.78 1.99 19.90
C ALA A 59 -8.30 0.57 19.58
N LEU A 60 -8.49 -0.33 20.55
CA LEU A 60 -8.29 -1.76 20.40
C LEU A 60 -9.61 -2.48 20.67
N LEU A 61 -10.09 -3.29 19.73
CA LEU A 61 -11.36 -3.99 19.81
C LEU A 61 -11.12 -5.50 19.94
N ILE A 62 -11.85 -6.19 20.80
CA ILE A 62 -11.65 -7.62 21.08
C ILE A 62 -12.84 -8.42 20.52
N THR A 63 -12.58 -9.47 19.76
CA THR A 63 -13.61 -10.35 19.19
C THR A 63 -14.14 -11.35 20.22
N HIS A 64 -13.26 -12.02 20.97
CA HIS A 64 -13.66 -13.02 21.98
C HIS A 64 -12.51 -13.38 22.94
N VAL A 65 -12.78 -14.29 23.89
CA VAL A 65 -11.85 -14.67 24.98
C VAL A 65 -11.00 -15.93 24.70
N HIS A 66 -10.18 -15.91 23.65
CA HIS A 66 -9.13 -16.93 23.48
C HIS A 66 -7.74 -16.32 23.56
N SER A 67 -6.78 -17.09 24.09
CA SER A 67 -5.44 -16.58 24.39
C SER A 67 -4.70 -16.07 23.16
N ASP A 68 -4.89 -16.69 22.00
CA ASP A 68 -4.35 -16.24 20.73
C ASP A 68 -4.98 -14.96 20.17
N HIS A 69 -6.03 -14.41 20.81
CA HIS A 69 -6.66 -13.13 20.47
C HIS A 69 -6.41 -12.03 21.51
N LEU A 70 -5.83 -12.31 22.69
CA LEU A 70 -5.76 -11.32 23.78
C LEU A 70 -4.51 -11.38 24.66
N VAL A 71 -3.63 -12.38 24.50
CA VAL A 71 -2.48 -12.54 25.41
C VAL A 71 -1.53 -11.34 25.42
N ASP A 72 -1.47 -10.59 24.32
CA ASP A 72 -0.62 -9.41 24.16
C ASP A 72 -1.34 -8.11 24.57
N LEU A 73 -2.60 -8.16 25.01
CA LEU A 73 -3.39 -6.98 25.35
C LEU A 73 -2.71 -6.13 26.44
N ALA A 74 -2.16 -6.80 27.47
CA ALA A 74 -1.39 -6.15 28.52
C ALA A 74 -0.10 -5.51 27.97
N ASP A 75 0.58 -6.17 27.04
CA ASP A 75 1.81 -5.66 26.44
C ASP A 75 1.56 -4.40 25.59
N VAL A 76 0.47 -4.39 24.80
CA VAL A 76 0.05 -3.20 24.05
C VAL A 76 -0.21 -2.02 24.99
N ALA A 77 -0.95 -2.26 26.08
CA ALA A 77 -1.30 -1.20 27.03
C ALA A 77 -0.08 -0.71 27.85
N MET A 78 0.79 -1.62 28.29
CA MET A 78 2.04 -1.27 29.00
C MET A 78 3.03 -0.54 28.09
N THR A 79 3.16 -0.97 26.83
CA THR A 79 4.03 -0.31 25.85
C THR A 79 3.52 1.11 25.56
N ARG A 80 2.21 1.30 25.39
CA ARG A 80 1.61 2.63 25.26
C ARG A 80 1.92 3.51 26.48
N TRP A 81 1.78 2.96 27.69
CA TRP A 81 2.10 3.67 28.93
C TRP A 81 3.56 4.14 28.97
N ILE A 82 4.51 3.27 28.59
CA ILE A 82 5.93 3.62 28.50
C ILE A 82 6.17 4.72 27.44
N GLN A 83 5.57 4.58 26.26
CA GLN A 83 5.71 5.54 25.14
C GLN A 83 5.09 6.91 25.45
N LYS A 84 4.15 7.01 26.39
CA LYS A 84 3.57 8.30 26.83
C LYS A 84 4.64 9.31 27.29
N THR A 85 5.80 8.84 27.76
CA THR A 85 6.95 9.70 28.09
C THR A 85 7.49 10.49 26.90
N LEU A 86 7.40 9.93 25.69
CA LEU A 86 7.80 10.56 24.43
C LEU A 86 6.59 11.21 23.72
N HIS A 87 5.39 10.71 24.00
CA HIS A 87 4.13 11.16 23.40
C HIS A 87 3.12 11.57 24.48
N PRO A 88 3.32 12.69 25.21
CA PRO A 88 2.50 13.06 26.36
C PRO A 88 1.04 13.38 26.02
N ALA A 89 0.72 13.58 24.73
CA ALA A 89 -0.64 13.74 24.25
C ALA A 89 -1.42 12.41 24.16
N ALA A 90 -0.74 11.26 24.23
CA ALA A 90 -1.39 9.96 24.21
C ALA A 90 -2.16 9.73 25.52
N GLY A 91 -3.49 9.71 25.42
CA GLY A 91 -4.38 9.30 26.51
C GLY A 91 -4.36 7.79 26.77
N PRO A 92 -5.18 7.30 27.72
CA PRO A 92 -5.33 5.86 27.96
C PRO A 92 -5.75 5.12 26.67
N LEU A 93 -5.40 3.85 26.55
CA LEU A 93 -5.85 3.03 25.42
C LEU A 93 -7.35 2.77 25.57
N THR A 94 -8.16 3.20 24.60
CA THR A 94 -9.56 2.77 24.52
C THR A 94 -9.60 1.30 24.12
N ILE A 95 -10.16 0.46 24.98
CA ILE A 95 -10.40 -0.97 24.72
C ILE A 95 -11.90 -1.18 24.61
N VAL A 96 -12.37 -1.70 23.47
CA VAL A 96 -13.78 -2.02 23.22
C VAL A 96 -13.95 -3.53 23.18
N THR A 97 -14.85 -4.08 23.98
CA THR A 97 -14.97 -5.54 24.11
C THR A 97 -16.39 -5.96 24.44
N PRO A 98 -16.85 -7.15 24.00
CA PRO A 98 -18.09 -7.71 24.50
C PRO A 98 -18.06 -7.81 26.04
N GLU A 99 -19.23 -7.67 26.67
CA GLU A 99 -19.41 -7.97 28.08
C GLU A 99 -19.01 -9.42 28.42
N GLY A 100 -18.84 -9.71 29.71
CA GLY A 100 -18.46 -11.04 30.17
C GLY A 100 -16.95 -11.24 30.22
N THR A 101 -16.48 -12.40 29.76
CA THR A 101 -15.14 -12.93 30.03
C THR A 101 -14.02 -12.13 29.37
N ALA A 102 -14.24 -11.57 28.18
CA ALA A 102 -13.26 -10.70 27.53
C ALA A 102 -13.10 -9.36 28.27
N ALA A 103 -14.21 -8.77 28.75
CA ALA A 103 -14.17 -7.60 29.61
C ALA A 103 -13.50 -7.89 30.97
N ASP A 104 -13.77 -9.06 31.56
CA ASP A 104 -13.10 -9.48 32.79
C ASP A 104 -11.60 -9.66 32.59
N PHE A 105 -11.16 -10.21 31.46
CA PHE A 105 -9.73 -10.28 31.14
C PHE A 105 -9.11 -8.88 31.08
N ALA A 106 -9.72 -7.95 30.34
CA ALA A 106 -9.20 -6.58 30.22
C ALA A 106 -9.11 -5.84 31.57
N ARG A 107 -10.04 -6.10 32.52
CA ARG A 107 -9.99 -5.53 33.87
C ARG A 107 -8.82 -6.04 34.71
N HIS A 108 -8.46 -7.31 34.55
CA HIS A 108 -7.45 -7.98 35.38
C HIS A 108 -6.10 -8.13 34.67
N MET A 109 -5.94 -7.59 33.46
CA MET A 109 -4.74 -7.84 32.64
C MET A 109 -3.44 -7.34 33.27
N PHE A 110 -3.52 -6.37 34.19
CA PHE A 110 -2.37 -5.82 34.91
C PHE A 110 -2.03 -6.54 36.22
N ASP A 111 -2.87 -7.46 36.71
CA ASP A 111 -2.72 -8.10 38.03
C ASP A 111 -1.39 -8.87 38.17
N ASN A 112 -0.87 -9.39 37.07
CA ASN A 112 0.41 -10.10 37.03
C ASN A 112 1.64 -9.16 36.93
N PHE A 113 1.43 -7.85 36.76
CA PHE A 113 2.48 -6.86 36.49
C PHE A 113 2.67 -5.86 37.63
N VAL A 114 2.06 -6.08 38.80
CA VAL A 114 2.10 -5.15 39.94
C VAL A 114 3.54 -4.77 40.33
N ASP A 115 4.46 -5.74 40.43
CA ASP A 115 5.86 -5.48 40.80
C ASP A 115 6.61 -4.67 39.72
N ASP A 116 6.32 -4.89 38.43
CA ASP A 116 6.92 -4.13 37.31
C ASP A 116 6.38 -2.70 37.29
N ILE A 117 5.06 -2.53 37.49
CA ILE A 117 4.41 -1.22 37.58
C ILE A 117 5.01 -0.43 38.76
N GLU A 118 5.11 -1.03 39.95
CA GLU A 118 5.70 -0.37 41.13
C GLU A 118 7.16 0.04 40.86
N THR A 119 7.94 -0.83 40.22
CA THR A 119 9.34 -0.53 39.86
C THR A 119 9.42 0.66 38.89
N ARG A 120 8.53 0.72 37.90
CA ARG A 120 8.54 1.77 36.87
C ARG A 120 8.03 3.11 37.38
N LEU A 121 7.13 3.15 38.36
CA LEU A 121 6.68 4.38 39.02
C LEU A 121 7.81 5.16 39.73
N ALA A 122 8.99 4.56 39.92
CA ALA A 122 10.18 5.30 40.35
C ALA A 122 10.73 6.26 39.26
N VAL A 123 10.36 6.05 37.99
CA VAL A 123 10.84 6.81 36.82
C VAL A 123 9.68 7.42 36.02
N LEU A 124 8.51 6.77 36.00
CA LEU A 124 7.27 7.23 35.38
C LEU A 124 6.36 7.91 36.42
N HIS A 125 5.49 8.82 35.99
CA HIS A 125 4.72 9.68 36.90
C HIS A 125 3.28 9.20 37.17
N ASP A 126 2.80 8.22 36.41
CA ASP A 126 1.44 7.70 36.40
C ASP A 126 1.44 6.18 36.19
N GLU A 127 0.36 5.51 36.59
CA GLU A 127 0.12 4.07 36.37
C GLU A 127 -0.43 3.82 34.95
N PRO A 128 -0.32 2.59 34.41
CA PRO A 128 -0.96 2.26 33.14
C PRO A 128 -2.48 2.35 33.27
N GLU A 129 -3.11 3.13 32.38
CA GLU A 129 -4.55 3.38 32.38
C GLU A 129 -5.18 2.95 31.05
N ILE A 130 -6.41 2.41 31.12
CA ILE A 130 -7.25 2.05 29.96
C ILE A 130 -8.62 2.73 30.06
N ASP A 131 -9.19 3.03 28.91
CA ASP A 131 -10.61 3.42 28.77
C ASP A 131 -11.39 2.20 28.28
N LEU A 132 -11.87 1.37 29.22
CA LEU A 132 -12.59 0.14 28.92
C LEU A 132 -14.07 0.43 28.60
N ARG A 133 -14.49 0.12 27.38
CA ARG A 133 -15.88 0.24 26.91
C ARG A 133 -16.44 -1.15 26.59
N THR A 134 -17.55 -1.49 27.21
CA THR A 134 -18.20 -2.80 27.00
C THR A 134 -19.53 -2.66 26.28
N PHE A 135 -19.92 -3.72 25.57
CA PHE A 135 -21.22 -3.81 24.90
C PHE A 135 -21.76 -5.24 24.95
N ALA A 136 -23.08 -5.41 24.88
CA ALA A 136 -23.69 -6.74 24.82
C ALA A 136 -23.51 -7.34 23.41
N ALA A 137 -23.05 -8.59 23.33
CA ALA A 137 -23.05 -9.36 22.08
C ALA A 137 -24.50 -9.71 21.72
N THR A 138 -25.01 -9.16 20.61
CA THR A 138 -26.38 -9.42 20.14
C THR A 138 -26.39 -9.77 18.66
N PRO A 139 -27.38 -10.54 18.16
CA PRO A 139 -27.49 -10.85 16.73
C PRO A 139 -27.91 -9.64 15.87
N THR A 140 -28.09 -8.46 16.48
CA THR A 140 -28.43 -7.23 15.76
C THR A 140 -27.23 -6.29 15.75
N ALA A 141 -26.87 -5.80 14.55
CA ALA A 141 -25.77 -4.87 14.38
C ALA A 141 -25.93 -3.65 15.29
N THR A 142 -24.92 -3.42 16.12
CA THR A 142 -24.90 -2.31 17.08
C THR A 142 -23.61 -1.53 16.89
N THR A 143 -23.69 -0.20 16.78
CA THR A 143 -22.48 0.65 16.78
C THR A 143 -21.82 0.61 18.15
N VAL A 144 -20.57 0.14 18.20
CA VAL A 144 -19.77 -0.02 19.43
C VAL A 144 -18.67 1.03 19.57
N TRP A 145 -18.27 1.63 18.45
CA TRP A 145 -17.28 2.70 18.42
C TRP A 145 -17.54 3.62 17.22
N ARG A 146 -17.19 4.90 17.37
CA ARG A 146 -17.27 5.91 16.31
C ARG A 146 -16.21 6.99 16.53
N SER A 147 -15.62 7.50 15.46
CA SER A 147 -14.71 8.65 15.49
C SER A 147 -15.45 9.93 15.90
N ASP A 148 -14.72 10.93 16.40
CA ASP A 148 -15.31 12.18 16.89
C ASP A 148 -16.03 12.98 15.78
N ASP A 149 -15.53 12.90 14.55
CA ASP A 149 -16.16 13.49 13.35
C ASP A 149 -17.29 12.64 12.76
N GLY A 150 -17.43 11.39 13.21
CA GLY A 150 -18.43 10.45 12.74
C GLY A 150 -18.15 9.80 11.39
N GLU A 151 -16.99 10.06 10.77
CA GLU A 151 -16.63 9.51 9.45
C GLU A 151 -16.30 8.01 9.50
N VAL A 152 -15.75 7.53 10.62
CA VAL A 152 -15.45 6.12 10.84
C VAL A 152 -16.36 5.55 11.93
N ALA A 153 -17.04 4.45 11.63
CA ALA A 153 -17.89 3.75 12.57
C ALA A 153 -17.58 2.25 12.60
N VAL A 154 -17.64 1.66 13.79
CA VAL A 154 -17.54 0.22 13.99
C VAL A 154 -18.84 -0.31 14.57
N GLU A 155 -19.41 -1.28 13.89
CA GLU A 155 -20.58 -2.04 14.32
C GLU A 155 -20.15 -3.46 14.71
N ALA A 156 -20.87 -4.09 15.62
CA ALA A 156 -20.65 -5.47 16.04
C ALA A 156 -21.93 -6.30 15.98
N ILE A 157 -21.78 -7.59 15.70
CA ILE A 157 -22.81 -8.63 15.81
C ILE A 157 -22.26 -9.84 16.56
N ALA A 158 -23.10 -10.56 17.29
CA ALA A 158 -22.76 -11.85 17.87
C ALA A 158 -22.57 -12.90 16.76
N VAL A 159 -21.60 -13.79 16.96
CA VAL A 159 -21.31 -14.93 16.07
C VAL A 159 -21.23 -16.24 16.85
N HIS A 160 -21.13 -17.35 16.14
CA HIS A 160 -21.22 -18.70 16.72
C HIS A 160 -19.81 -19.30 16.86
N HIS A 161 -19.25 -19.26 18.07
CA HIS A 161 -17.92 -19.79 18.40
C HIS A 161 -17.94 -20.62 19.70
N GLU A 162 -19.02 -21.35 19.94
CA GLU A 162 -19.18 -22.15 21.15
C GLU A 162 -18.10 -23.23 21.27
N PRO A 163 -17.52 -23.44 22.47
CA PRO A 163 -18.04 -23.04 23.78
C PRO A 163 -17.63 -21.63 24.25
N VAL A 164 -16.93 -20.83 23.44
CA VAL A 164 -16.66 -19.44 23.78
C VAL A 164 -17.96 -18.65 23.67
N THR A 165 -18.33 -17.98 24.76
CA THR A 165 -19.51 -17.10 24.76
C THR A 165 -19.11 -15.70 24.32
N ASP A 166 -20.11 -14.94 23.87
CA ASP A 166 -19.98 -13.51 23.60
C ASP A 166 -18.98 -13.17 22.48
N ALA A 167 -18.71 -14.13 21.58
CA ALA A 167 -17.89 -13.89 20.39
C ALA A 167 -18.62 -12.99 19.40
N VAL A 168 -17.87 -12.07 18.77
CA VAL A 168 -18.44 -11.09 17.84
C VAL A 168 -17.62 -10.93 16.56
N ALA A 169 -18.31 -10.54 15.49
CA ALA A 169 -17.72 -9.97 14.29
C ALA A 169 -17.87 -8.44 14.29
N TYR A 170 -16.94 -7.75 13.63
CA TYR A 170 -16.93 -6.30 13.49
C TYR A 170 -17.10 -5.88 12.03
N ARG A 171 -17.84 -4.78 11.81
CA ARG A 171 -17.97 -4.11 10.51
C ARG A 171 -17.50 -2.67 10.67
N ILE A 172 -16.47 -2.31 9.93
CA ILE A 172 -15.83 -1.00 9.94
C ILE A 172 -16.26 -0.29 8.66
N THR A 173 -16.91 0.85 8.82
CA THR A 173 -17.24 1.74 7.70
C THR A 173 -16.35 2.97 7.80
N THR A 174 -15.60 3.25 6.74
CA THR A 174 -14.84 4.49 6.55
C THR A 174 -15.37 5.22 5.31
N PRO A 175 -14.92 6.44 5.02
CA PRO A 175 -15.27 7.14 3.78
C PRO A 175 -14.84 6.43 2.50
N THR A 176 -13.77 5.63 2.56
CA THR A 176 -13.16 4.97 1.39
C THR A 176 -13.28 3.44 1.39
N GLY A 177 -13.97 2.83 2.36
CA GLY A 177 -14.10 1.38 2.40
C GLY A 177 -15.01 0.82 3.49
N VAL A 178 -15.48 -0.40 3.28
CA VAL A 178 -16.20 -1.20 4.27
C VAL A 178 -15.47 -2.53 4.49
N VAL A 179 -15.04 -2.77 5.73
CA VAL A 179 -14.30 -3.97 6.13
C VAL A 179 -15.13 -4.77 7.12
N VAL A 180 -15.22 -6.09 6.95
CA VAL A 180 -15.81 -7.00 7.93
C VAL A 180 -14.73 -7.93 8.46
N ILE A 181 -14.65 -8.08 9.79
CA ILE A 181 -13.72 -8.98 10.49
C ILE A 181 -14.59 -9.97 11.26
N SER A 182 -14.52 -11.26 10.93
CA SER A 182 -15.40 -12.27 11.51
C SER A 182 -15.12 -12.59 12.98
N GLY A 183 -13.88 -12.37 13.43
CA GLY A 183 -13.35 -13.12 14.58
C GLY A 183 -13.30 -14.61 14.24
N ASP A 184 -13.38 -15.44 15.27
CA ASP A 184 -13.56 -16.88 15.06
C ASP A 184 -15.06 -17.22 15.12
N THR A 185 -15.51 -18.03 14.17
CA THR A 185 -16.89 -18.51 14.08
C THR A 185 -17.04 -19.63 13.05
N VAL A 186 -18.08 -20.44 13.17
CA VAL A 186 -18.57 -21.25 12.04
C VAL A 186 -19.15 -20.38 10.92
N VAL A 187 -19.26 -20.94 9.72
CA VAL A 187 -20.00 -20.28 8.62
C VAL A 187 -21.46 -20.11 9.05
N CYS A 188 -21.91 -18.86 9.17
CA CYS A 188 -23.21 -18.51 9.72
C CYS A 188 -23.90 -17.35 8.96
N ASP A 189 -25.23 -17.29 9.07
CA ASP A 189 -26.08 -16.35 8.35
C ASP A 189 -25.85 -14.90 8.82
N GLU A 190 -25.44 -14.71 10.09
CA GLU A 190 -25.16 -13.40 10.66
C GLU A 190 -23.96 -12.75 9.96
N VAL A 191 -22.84 -13.47 9.80
CA VAL A 191 -21.66 -12.97 9.07
C VAL A 191 -21.95 -12.81 7.58
N GLU A 192 -22.72 -13.73 6.97
CA GLU A 192 -23.16 -13.59 5.57
C GLU A 192 -23.89 -12.26 5.35
N SER A 193 -24.90 -12.00 6.18
CA SER A 193 -25.72 -10.79 6.10
C SER A 193 -24.90 -9.53 6.41
N PHE A 194 -23.97 -9.62 7.37
CA PHE A 194 -23.12 -8.51 7.77
C PHE A 194 -22.04 -8.16 6.73
N SER A 195 -21.70 -9.12 5.88
CA SER A 195 -20.72 -8.97 4.78
C SER A 195 -21.32 -8.37 3.51
N VAL A 196 -22.64 -8.27 3.39
CA VAL A 196 -23.27 -7.68 2.19
C VAL A 196 -22.82 -6.23 2.01
N GLY A 197 -22.24 -5.94 0.84
CA GLY A 197 -21.75 -4.61 0.48
C GLY A 197 -20.41 -4.20 1.11
N CYS A 198 -19.71 -5.13 1.80
CA CYS A 198 -18.33 -4.91 2.19
C CYS A 198 -17.39 -4.95 0.96
N ASP A 199 -16.24 -4.31 1.09
CA ASP A 199 -15.14 -4.37 0.12
C ASP A 199 -14.17 -5.52 0.45
N LEU A 200 -13.97 -5.75 1.75
CA LEU A 200 -13.09 -6.78 2.26
C LEU A 200 -13.75 -7.54 3.42
N LEU A 201 -13.75 -8.86 3.31
CA LEU A 201 -14.08 -9.77 4.40
C LEU A 201 -12.80 -10.43 4.92
N VAL A 202 -12.38 -10.11 6.14
CA VAL A 202 -11.33 -10.82 6.87
C VAL A 202 -12.00 -11.95 7.65
N HIS A 203 -11.70 -13.21 7.29
CA HIS A 203 -12.39 -14.37 7.85
C HIS A 203 -11.44 -15.47 8.31
N GLU A 204 -11.75 -16.12 9.42
CA GLU A 204 -11.09 -17.39 9.80
C GLU A 204 -11.34 -18.48 8.74
N ALA A 205 -10.44 -19.45 8.62
CA ALA A 205 -10.65 -20.55 7.69
C ALA A 205 -10.08 -21.87 8.22
N CYS A 206 -10.93 -22.88 8.26
CA CYS A 206 -10.62 -24.22 8.69
C CYS A 206 -10.90 -25.23 7.57
N ARG A 207 -9.94 -26.07 7.24
CA ARG A 207 -10.06 -27.09 6.17
C ARG A 207 -10.79 -28.34 6.67
N ALA A 208 -11.92 -28.19 7.35
CA ALA A 208 -12.62 -29.27 8.04
C ALA A 208 -13.05 -30.40 7.11
N THR A 209 -13.61 -30.06 5.94
CA THR A 209 -14.01 -31.05 4.93
C THR A 209 -12.81 -31.85 4.42
N ALA A 210 -11.71 -31.17 4.07
CA ALA A 210 -10.50 -31.81 3.54
C ALA A 210 -9.77 -32.67 4.60
N MET A 211 -9.79 -32.23 5.86
CA MET A 211 -9.10 -32.90 6.97
C MET A 211 -9.94 -33.99 7.64
N ARG A 212 -11.21 -34.15 7.26
CA ARG A 212 -12.14 -35.14 7.84
C ARG A 212 -11.57 -36.56 7.95
N PRO A 213 -10.85 -37.13 6.95
CA PRO A 213 -10.28 -38.48 7.06
C PRO A 213 -9.22 -38.62 8.17
N LEU A 214 -8.62 -37.51 8.62
CA LEU A 214 -7.57 -37.47 9.62
C LEU A 214 -8.11 -37.11 11.02
N VAL A 215 -9.16 -36.29 11.09
CA VAL A 215 -9.67 -35.77 12.38
C VAL A 215 -10.86 -36.56 12.94
N ALA A 216 -11.65 -37.24 12.10
CA ALA A 216 -12.86 -37.92 12.55
C ALA A 216 -12.56 -38.99 13.62
N GLY A 217 -13.29 -38.93 14.74
CA GLY A 217 -13.12 -39.80 15.90
C GLY A 217 -11.96 -39.43 16.83
N THR A 218 -11.32 -38.28 16.62
CA THR A 218 -10.25 -37.74 17.49
C THR A 218 -10.72 -36.47 18.21
N ASP A 219 -9.98 -36.01 19.23
CA ASP A 219 -10.29 -34.75 19.91
C ASP A 219 -10.24 -33.53 18.97
N LEU A 220 -9.51 -33.63 17.85
CA LEU A 220 -9.45 -32.58 16.82
C LEU A 220 -10.79 -32.41 16.10
N GLU A 221 -11.65 -33.42 16.02
CA GLU A 221 -12.97 -33.30 15.39
C GLU A 221 -13.81 -32.21 16.07
N ARG A 222 -13.76 -32.15 17.41
CA ARG A 222 -14.48 -31.12 18.18
C ARG A 222 -13.89 -29.74 17.93
N ILE A 223 -12.57 -29.63 17.84
CA ILE A 223 -11.89 -28.36 17.53
C ILE A 223 -12.35 -27.86 16.16
N PHE A 224 -12.27 -28.70 15.14
CA PHE A 224 -12.64 -28.32 13.77
C PHE A 224 -14.14 -28.02 13.61
N SER A 225 -15.01 -28.56 14.47
CA SER A 225 -16.46 -28.42 14.33
C SER A 225 -17.03 -27.04 14.65
N TYR A 226 -16.31 -26.19 15.38
CA TYR A 226 -16.75 -24.82 15.74
C TYR A 226 -16.01 -23.71 14.97
N HIS A 227 -15.29 -24.09 13.91
CA HIS A 227 -14.56 -23.20 13.01
C HIS A 227 -15.16 -23.19 11.60
N ALA A 228 -14.85 -22.18 10.80
CA ALA A 228 -15.43 -21.98 9.48
C ALA A 228 -14.82 -22.94 8.45
N ASP A 229 -15.61 -23.94 8.00
CA ASP A 229 -15.18 -24.82 6.91
C ASP A 229 -14.92 -24.01 5.62
N SER A 230 -13.67 -24.02 5.13
CA SER A 230 -13.19 -23.23 3.98
C SER A 230 -14.00 -23.47 2.70
N ALA A 231 -14.46 -24.71 2.47
CA ALA A 231 -15.31 -25.03 1.33
C ALA A 231 -16.70 -24.39 1.46
N THR A 232 -17.30 -24.45 2.65
CA THR A 232 -18.59 -23.83 2.93
C THR A 232 -18.51 -22.30 2.92
N LEU A 233 -17.38 -21.74 3.40
CA LEU A 233 -17.10 -20.31 3.41
C LEU A 233 -17.08 -19.72 1.99
N GLY A 234 -16.55 -20.44 1.01
CA GLY A 234 -16.61 -20.01 -0.40
C GLY A 234 -18.05 -19.76 -0.88
N GLY A 235 -18.99 -20.62 -0.48
CA GLY A 235 -20.40 -20.44 -0.80
C GLY A 235 -21.04 -19.23 -0.12
N LEU A 236 -20.66 -18.93 1.13
CA LEU A 236 -21.10 -17.72 1.84
C LEU A 236 -20.60 -16.46 1.13
N ALA A 237 -19.30 -16.40 0.84
CA ALA A 237 -18.67 -15.23 0.22
C ALA A 237 -19.28 -14.94 -1.17
N GLU A 238 -19.59 -15.99 -1.94
CA GLU A 238 -20.26 -15.86 -3.25
C GLU A 238 -21.70 -15.31 -3.09
N ARG A 239 -22.49 -15.84 -2.16
CA ARG A 239 -23.87 -15.37 -1.93
C ARG A 239 -23.94 -13.94 -1.40
N ALA A 240 -23.03 -13.56 -0.52
CA ALA A 240 -22.89 -12.19 -0.02
C ALA A 240 -22.26 -11.24 -1.06
N GLN A 241 -21.81 -11.77 -2.20
CA GLN A 241 -21.14 -11.03 -3.28
C GLN A 241 -19.91 -10.25 -2.79
N VAL A 242 -19.14 -10.86 -1.88
CA VAL A 242 -17.94 -10.24 -1.31
C VAL A 242 -16.89 -10.08 -2.42
N PRO A 243 -16.39 -8.87 -2.72
CA PRO A 243 -15.41 -8.64 -3.77
C PRO A 243 -14.06 -9.30 -3.47
N HIS A 244 -13.64 -9.24 -2.20
CA HIS A 244 -12.36 -9.74 -1.73
C HIS A 244 -12.49 -10.39 -0.35
N ILE A 245 -12.10 -11.65 -0.22
CA ILE A 245 -11.90 -12.31 1.07
C ILE A 245 -10.41 -12.43 1.39
N MET A 246 -10.05 -12.09 2.63
CA MET A 246 -8.71 -12.21 3.19
C MET A 246 -8.76 -13.21 4.35
N LEU A 247 -8.16 -14.38 4.13
CA LEU A 247 -8.19 -15.46 5.10
C LEU A 247 -7.13 -15.23 6.18
N THR A 248 -7.54 -15.39 7.42
CA THR A 248 -6.67 -15.42 8.60
C THR A 248 -6.99 -16.67 9.43
N HIS A 249 -6.31 -16.87 10.57
CA HIS A 249 -6.59 -17.97 11.51
C HIS A 249 -6.74 -19.32 10.79
N LEU A 250 -5.68 -19.69 10.08
CA LEU A 250 -5.71 -20.80 9.12
C LEU A 250 -5.55 -22.14 9.87
N ILE A 251 -6.56 -23.02 9.76
CA ILE A 251 -6.57 -24.33 10.44
C ILE A 251 -6.62 -25.48 9.42
N PRO A 252 -5.60 -26.36 9.38
CA PRO A 252 -4.29 -26.20 10.00
C PRO A 252 -3.49 -25.06 9.36
N PRO A 253 -2.50 -24.49 10.08
CA PRO A 253 -1.66 -23.44 9.51
C PRO A 253 -0.86 -24.02 8.33
N PRO A 254 -0.88 -23.37 7.15
CA PRO A 254 -0.14 -23.86 6.00
C PRO A 254 1.36 -23.66 6.25
N MET A 255 2.15 -24.70 5.93
CA MET A 255 3.60 -24.72 6.11
C MET A 255 4.36 -24.31 4.85
N ASP A 256 3.69 -24.29 3.70
CA ASP A 256 4.22 -24.00 2.39
C ASP A 256 3.13 -23.44 1.46
N GLU A 257 3.52 -23.03 0.26
CA GLU A 257 2.62 -22.48 -0.77
C GLU A 257 1.55 -23.48 -1.23
N ALA A 258 1.82 -24.78 -1.16
CA ALA A 258 0.85 -25.81 -1.50
C ALA A 258 -0.28 -25.85 -0.46
N GLY A 259 0.05 -25.71 0.83
CA GLY A 259 -0.93 -25.55 1.90
C GLY A 259 -1.79 -24.31 1.72
N GLU A 260 -1.20 -23.18 1.33
CA GLU A 260 -1.94 -21.94 1.05
C GLU A 260 -2.86 -22.08 -0.18
N ALA A 261 -2.35 -22.63 -1.28
CA ALA A 261 -3.14 -22.91 -2.49
C ALA A 261 -4.35 -23.81 -2.18
N ALA A 262 -4.20 -24.74 -1.24
CA ALA A 262 -5.28 -25.64 -0.88
C ALA A 262 -6.45 -24.94 -0.14
N PHE A 263 -6.21 -23.82 0.56
CA PHE A 263 -7.32 -22.97 1.05
C PHE A 263 -8.04 -22.26 -0.10
N VAL A 264 -7.28 -21.77 -1.09
CA VAL A 264 -7.85 -21.16 -2.29
C VAL A 264 -8.74 -22.17 -3.02
N ASP A 265 -8.23 -23.39 -3.23
CA ASP A 265 -8.96 -24.47 -3.89
C ASP A 265 -10.26 -24.84 -3.16
N ASP A 266 -10.26 -24.87 -1.82
CA ASP A 266 -11.46 -25.13 -1.03
C ASP A 266 -12.53 -24.06 -1.29
N LEU A 267 -12.17 -22.76 -1.24
CA LEU A 267 -13.10 -21.66 -1.51
C LEU A 267 -13.62 -21.67 -2.95
N ARG A 268 -12.75 -21.96 -3.93
CA ARG A 268 -13.14 -22.12 -5.33
C ARG A 268 -14.08 -23.31 -5.51
N GLY A 269 -13.82 -24.42 -4.81
CA GLY A 269 -14.70 -25.59 -4.77
C GLY A 269 -16.07 -25.29 -4.15
N GLY A 270 -16.11 -24.34 -3.21
CA GLY A 270 -17.33 -23.76 -2.64
C GLY A 270 -18.11 -22.83 -3.58
N GLY A 271 -17.53 -22.47 -4.73
CA GLY A 271 -18.14 -21.62 -5.75
C GLY A 271 -17.75 -20.15 -5.69
N TYR A 272 -16.84 -19.74 -4.79
CA TYR A 272 -16.42 -18.34 -4.71
C TYR A 272 -15.63 -17.93 -5.95
N SER A 273 -16.03 -16.82 -6.57
CA SER A 273 -15.41 -16.28 -7.78
C SER A 273 -14.57 -15.01 -7.53
N GLY A 274 -14.76 -14.34 -6.38
CA GLY A 274 -14.07 -13.10 -6.03
C GLY A 274 -12.58 -13.26 -5.70
N ARG A 275 -11.93 -12.17 -5.31
CA ARG A 275 -10.50 -12.17 -4.97
C ARG A 275 -10.26 -12.91 -3.64
N ILE A 276 -9.23 -13.75 -3.59
CA ILE A 276 -8.83 -14.46 -2.36
C ILE A 276 -7.40 -14.07 -2.02
N THR A 277 -7.18 -13.63 -0.78
CA THR A 277 -5.85 -13.51 -0.18
C THR A 277 -5.73 -14.51 0.95
N VAL A 278 -4.74 -15.41 0.90
CA VAL A 278 -4.39 -16.26 2.04
C VAL A 278 -3.40 -15.47 2.90
N GLY A 279 -3.81 -15.07 4.09
CA GLY A 279 -3.06 -14.15 4.93
C GLY A 279 -1.77 -14.75 5.46
N ARG A 280 -0.70 -13.97 5.34
CA ARG A 280 0.50 -14.05 6.19
C ARG A 280 0.51 -12.83 7.11
N ASP A 281 1.26 -12.88 8.19
CA ASP A 281 1.51 -11.69 9.01
C ASP A 281 1.99 -10.54 8.12
N LEU A 282 1.52 -9.33 8.41
CA LEU A 282 1.78 -8.09 7.67
C LEU A 282 1.25 -8.07 6.24
N THR A 283 0.42 -9.04 5.83
CA THR A 283 -0.30 -8.90 4.56
C THR A 283 -1.24 -7.71 4.64
N THR A 284 -1.11 -6.79 3.69
CA THR A 284 -1.87 -5.54 3.65
C THR A 284 -2.75 -5.45 2.41
N VAL A 285 -3.97 -4.95 2.59
CA VAL A 285 -4.92 -4.60 1.54
C VAL A 285 -5.27 -3.12 1.66
N LEU A 286 -5.22 -2.41 0.54
CA LEU A 286 -5.65 -1.03 0.42
C LEU A 286 -7.03 -1.00 -0.25
N ILE A 287 -7.96 -0.25 0.34
CA ILE A 287 -9.30 0.00 -0.19
C ILE A 287 -9.43 1.51 -0.35
N ASP A 288 -9.65 1.95 -1.58
CA ASP A 288 -9.74 3.36 -1.92
C ASP A 288 -10.99 3.60 -2.79
N ARG A 289 -12.17 3.51 -2.16
CA ARG A 289 -13.41 3.98 -2.79
C ARG A 289 -13.36 5.49 -2.88
N THR A 290 -13.35 6.02 -4.09
CA THR A 290 -13.76 7.40 -4.30
C THR A 290 -15.29 7.46 -4.29
N ALA A 291 -15.87 8.65 -4.08
CA ALA A 291 -17.32 8.86 -4.19
C ALA A 291 -17.91 8.47 -5.57
N ALA A 292 -17.06 8.17 -6.57
CA ALA A 292 -17.44 7.67 -7.88
C ALA A 292 -17.63 6.12 -7.93
N ASP A 293 -17.14 5.36 -6.96
CA ASP A 293 -17.03 3.89 -7.03
C ASP A 293 -18.27 3.11 -6.57
N VAL A 294 -19.26 3.77 -5.97
CA VAL A 294 -20.54 3.13 -5.60
C VAL A 294 -21.34 2.60 -6.79
N ASN A 295 -20.90 2.87 -8.03
CA ASN A 295 -21.44 2.30 -9.27
C ASN A 295 -20.35 1.80 -10.26
N ALA A 296 -19.10 1.57 -9.83
CA ALA A 296 -18.04 1.18 -10.75
C ALA A 296 -18.23 -0.26 -11.26
N PRO A 297 -18.25 -0.50 -12.59
CA PRO A 297 -18.25 -1.85 -13.15
C PRO A 297 -16.89 -2.54 -12.94
N PHE A 298 -16.91 -3.88 -12.92
CA PHE A 298 -15.74 -4.77 -13.06
C PHE A 298 -14.57 -4.11 -13.81
N ASP A 299 -13.38 -3.97 -13.19
CA ASP A 299 -12.19 -3.49 -13.91
C ASP A 299 -11.87 -4.50 -15.01
N PRO A 300 -12.08 -4.14 -16.30
CA PRO A 300 -11.89 -5.07 -17.39
C PRO A 300 -10.42 -5.52 -17.52
N ARG A 301 -9.47 -4.84 -16.87
CA ARG A 301 -8.03 -5.13 -16.91
C ARG A 301 -7.56 -6.12 -15.85
N ALA A 302 -8.42 -6.61 -14.95
CA ALA A 302 -8.01 -7.53 -13.88
C ALA A 302 -7.27 -8.79 -14.39
N HIS A 303 -7.62 -9.28 -15.57
CA HIS A 303 -6.96 -10.41 -16.23
C HIS A 303 -5.56 -10.10 -16.79
N LEU A 304 -5.17 -8.83 -16.84
CA LEU A 304 -3.87 -8.31 -17.29
C LEU A 304 -2.98 -7.91 -16.11
N GLU A 305 -3.46 -8.05 -14.87
CA GLU A 305 -2.70 -7.71 -13.67
C GLU A 305 -1.52 -8.69 -13.50
N THR A 306 -0.31 -8.15 -13.42
CA THR A 306 0.90 -8.92 -13.15
C THR A 306 1.07 -9.12 -11.65
N LYS A 307 1.81 -10.16 -11.27
CA LYS A 307 2.19 -10.40 -9.86
C LYS A 307 3.64 -10.02 -9.67
N LEU A 308 3.90 -9.04 -8.81
CA LEU A 308 5.25 -8.65 -8.47
C LEU A 308 5.93 -9.79 -7.69
N ASP A 309 7.03 -10.33 -8.23
CA ASP A 309 7.81 -11.35 -7.55
C ASP A 309 8.73 -10.70 -6.48
N PRO A 310 8.56 -11.01 -5.17
CA PRO A 310 9.43 -10.49 -4.13
C PRO A 310 10.87 -11.06 -4.20
N ALA A 311 11.09 -12.19 -4.87
CA ALA A 311 12.38 -12.84 -5.03
C ALA A 311 13.08 -12.54 -6.36
N ARG A 312 12.57 -11.55 -7.12
CA ARG A 312 13.10 -11.14 -8.42
C ARG A 312 14.62 -10.88 -8.39
N LEU A 313 15.32 -11.35 -9.41
CA LEU A 313 16.73 -11.07 -9.61
C LEU A 313 16.91 -9.63 -10.10
N THR A 314 17.80 -8.89 -9.44
CA THR A 314 18.09 -7.49 -9.74
C THR A 314 19.57 -7.32 -10.04
N HIS A 315 19.91 -6.70 -11.17
CA HIS A 315 21.29 -6.38 -11.51
C HIS A 315 21.39 -5.24 -12.53
N LEU A 316 22.48 -4.48 -12.44
CA LEU A 316 22.82 -3.47 -13.44
C LEU A 316 23.32 -4.12 -14.74
N GLY A 317 23.17 -3.38 -15.83
CA GLY A 317 23.56 -3.81 -17.17
C GLY A 317 22.66 -4.91 -17.76
N ILE A 318 22.97 -5.25 -19.01
CA ILE A 318 22.28 -6.29 -19.78
C ILE A 318 23.19 -7.52 -19.81
N TRP A 319 22.69 -8.65 -19.31
CA TRP A 319 23.42 -9.92 -19.40
C TRP A 319 23.30 -10.52 -20.81
N ARG A 320 24.23 -11.41 -21.16
CA ARG A 320 24.31 -11.97 -22.53
C ARG A 320 23.04 -12.71 -22.93
N ASP A 321 22.34 -13.32 -21.99
CA ASP A 321 21.10 -14.06 -22.17
C ASP A 321 19.84 -13.19 -22.09
N GLU A 322 19.96 -11.94 -21.61
CA GLU A 322 18.91 -10.92 -21.68
C GLU A 322 18.96 -10.08 -22.97
N ALA A 323 20.14 -10.00 -23.60
CA ALA A 323 20.36 -9.15 -24.76
C ALA A 323 19.46 -9.54 -25.95
N ASP A 324 18.84 -8.53 -26.54
CA ASP A 324 18.03 -8.58 -27.76
C ASP A 324 18.51 -7.53 -28.79
N GLU A 325 17.87 -7.48 -29.96
CA GLU A 325 18.29 -6.56 -31.03
C GLU A 325 18.23 -5.07 -30.62
N ILE A 326 17.34 -4.71 -29.70
CA ILE A 326 17.18 -3.33 -29.25
C ILE A 326 18.28 -2.98 -28.25
N SER A 327 18.45 -3.79 -27.21
CA SER A 327 19.49 -3.59 -26.21
C SER A 327 20.89 -3.66 -26.82
N ASP A 328 21.17 -4.56 -27.76
CA ASP A 328 22.43 -4.59 -28.50
C ASP A 328 22.74 -3.29 -29.25
N ARG A 329 21.69 -2.58 -29.71
CA ARG A 329 21.82 -1.37 -30.51
C ARG A 329 21.82 -0.09 -29.68
N PHE A 330 21.02 -0.03 -28.64
CA PHE A 330 20.71 1.21 -27.91
C PHE A 330 21.26 1.24 -26.48
N PHE A 331 21.68 0.11 -25.90
CA PHE A 331 22.28 0.11 -24.57
C PHE A 331 23.68 0.73 -24.60
N GLN A 332 23.89 1.82 -23.86
CA GLN A 332 25.20 2.48 -23.73
C GLN A 332 25.52 2.74 -22.28
N TRP A 333 26.52 2.05 -21.72
CA TRP A 333 26.88 2.22 -20.30
C TRP A 333 27.27 3.65 -19.91
N GLU A 334 27.92 4.38 -20.82
CA GLU A 334 28.39 5.74 -20.58
C GLU A 334 27.22 6.73 -20.72
N VAL A 335 26.97 7.49 -19.66
CA VAL A 335 25.94 8.53 -19.60
C VAL A 335 26.56 9.93 -19.71
N PRO A 336 25.81 10.96 -20.14
CA PRO A 336 26.31 12.33 -20.20
C PRO A 336 26.79 12.83 -18.83
N ALA A 337 27.90 13.57 -18.81
CA ALA A 337 28.34 14.24 -17.59
C ALA A 337 27.43 15.42 -17.25
N LEU A 338 27.16 15.63 -15.96
CA LEU A 338 26.37 16.76 -15.49
C LEU A 338 26.92 18.11 -15.99
N PRO A 339 26.06 19.01 -16.46
CA PRO A 339 26.47 20.33 -16.90
C PRO A 339 26.75 21.21 -15.69
N SER A 340 27.48 22.31 -15.91
CA SER A 340 27.82 23.25 -14.84
C SER A 340 26.59 23.81 -14.12
N GLU A 341 25.44 23.92 -14.79
CA GLU A 341 24.19 24.37 -14.19
C GLU A 341 23.73 23.41 -13.07
N CYS A 342 23.66 22.10 -13.35
CA CYS A 342 23.29 21.09 -12.35
C CYS A 342 24.32 21.00 -11.23
N ILE A 343 25.62 21.02 -11.56
CA ILE A 343 26.70 20.99 -10.56
C ILE A 343 26.58 22.19 -9.62
N ASN A 344 26.36 23.40 -10.16
CA ASN A 344 26.19 24.60 -9.36
C ASN A 344 24.92 24.55 -8.51
N ALA A 345 23.82 24.00 -9.05
CA ALA A 345 22.56 23.86 -8.34
C ALA A 345 22.69 22.86 -7.17
N ILE A 346 23.33 21.71 -7.38
CA ILE A 346 23.65 20.74 -6.33
C ILE A 346 24.56 21.37 -5.26
N ALA A 347 25.61 22.07 -5.68
CA ALA A 347 26.53 22.73 -4.75
C ALA A 347 25.87 23.86 -3.94
N ALA A 348 24.86 24.53 -4.50
CA ALA A 348 24.08 25.56 -3.82
C ALA A 348 23.12 25.00 -2.75
N GLY A 349 22.74 23.72 -2.86
CA GLY A 349 21.78 23.08 -1.95
C GLY A 349 20.38 23.70 -2.04
N VAL A 350 19.63 23.62 -0.94
CA VAL A 350 18.27 24.20 -0.85
C VAL A 350 18.34 25.71 -0.88
N ARG A 351 17.79 26.32 -1.93
CA ARG A 351 17.70 27.76 -2.12
C ARG A 351 16.62 28.35 -1.21
N THR A 352 16.96 29.45 -0.55
CA THR A 352 16.05 30.20 0.35
C THR A 352 15.57 31.52 -0.24
N ASP A 353 16.17 31.95 -1.35
CA ASP A 353 15.81 33.16 -2.09
C ASP A 353 14.78 32.91 -3.20
N ILE A 354 14.42 31.65 -3.44
CA ILE A 354 13.43 31.21 -4.42
C ILE A 354 12.47 30.24 -3.74
N VAL A 355 11.19 30.29 -4.11
CA VAL A 355 10.16 29.37 -3.65
C VAL A 355 9.96 28.29 -4.73
N GLY A 356 10.00 27.02 -4.32
CA GLY A 356 9.75 25.88 -5.19
C GLY A 356 8.26 25.71 -5.54
N LEU A 357 7.98 24.91 -6.57
CA LEU A 357 6.59 24.57 -6.91
C LEU A 357 6.09 23.41 -6.03
N ASP A 358 4.83 23.47 -5.66
CA ASP A 358 4.04 22.34 -5.17
C ASP A 358 2.77 22.19 -6.03
N LEU A 359 1.85 21.31 -5.64
CA LEU A 359 0.60 21.11 -6.39
C LEU A 359 -0.33 22.33 -6.37
N SER A 360 -0.22 23.23 -5.38
CA SER A 360 -1.09 24.41 -5.29
C SER A 360 -0.76 25.49 -6.31
N ASN A 361 0.46 25.47 -6.85
CA ASN A 361 0.94 26.42 -7.86
C ASN A 361 1.57 25.74 -9.10
N ILE A 362 1.33 24.44 -9.31
CA ILE A 362 1.93 23.68 -10.42
C ILE A 362 1.55 24.24 -11.80
N THR A 363 0.39 24.89 -11.91
CA THR A 363 -0.10 25.54 -13.14
C THR A 363 0.74 26.75 -13.55
N ASP A 364 1.62 27.26 -12.68
CA ASP A 364 2.63 28.27 -13.04
C ASP A 364 3.57 27.77 -14.16
N LEU A 365 3.70 26.45 -14.35
CA LEU A 365 4.40 25.87 -15.51
C LEU A 365 3.83 26.35 -16.85
N LEU A 366 2.54 26.66 -16.93
CA LEU A 366 1.88 27.14 -18.15
C LEU A 366 2.23 28.60 -18.47
N SER A 367 2.86 29.32 -17.53
CA SER A 367 3.28 30.69 -17.76
C SER A 367 4.32 30.78 -18.90
N PRO A 368 4.25 31.80 -19.77
CA PRO A 368 5.24 32.00 -20.82
C PRO A 368 6.66 32.15 -20.26
N GLY A 369 7.64 31.58 -20.97
CA GLY A 369 9.06 31.66 -20.58
C GLY A 369 9.44 30.63 -19.52
N TYR A 370 10.33 31.03 -18.62
CA TYR A 370 10.92 30.16 -17.60
C TYR A 370 10.67 30.72 -16.20
N LEU A 371 10.44 29.81 -15.27
CA LEU A 371 10.29 30.12 -13.85
C LEU A 371 11.67 30.38 -13.21
N PRO A 372 11.72 31.02 -12.03
CA PRO A 372 12.99 31.28 -11.35
C PRO A 372 13.81 30.02 -11.02
N LEU A 373 13.15 28.87 -10.85
CA LEU A 373 13.76 27.57 -10.57
C LEU A 373 13.42 26.55 -11.67
N GLU A 374 14.19 26.56 -12.77
CA GLU A 374 14.12 25.50 -13.79
C GLU A 374 15.06 24.33 -13.48
N THR A 375 16.21 24.62 -12.89
CA THR A 375 17.17 23.62 -12.41
C THR A 375 17.62 24.00 -10.99
N GLY A 376 17.33 23.14 -10.01
CA GLY A 376 17.78 23.33 -8.63
C GLY A 376 16.80 22.85 -7.57
N ILE A 377 17.07 23.23 -6.33
CA ILE A 377 16.40 22.72 -5.14
C ILE A 377 15.90 23.91 -4.32
N ALA A 378 14.65 23.90 -3.89
CA ALA A 378 14.07 24.91 -3.03
C ALA A 378 12.96 24.32 -2.14
N LEU A 379 12.55 25.06 -1.11
CA LEU A 379 11.34 24.71 -0.35
C LEU A 379 10.11 25.33 -0.99
N THR A 380 8.99 24.62 -0.90
CA THR A 380 7.66 25.11 -1.29
C THR A 380 7.05 25.94 -0.16
N PRO A 381 5.95 26.68 -0.40
CA PRO A 381 5.25 27.43 0.66
C PRO A 381 4.83 26.58 1.86
N ASN A 382 4.57 25.28 1.62
CA ASN A 382 4.12 24.34 2.64
C ASN A 382 5.26 23.55 3.30
N GLY A 383 6.52 23.90 3.02
CA GLY A 383 7.70 23.25 3.60
C GLY A 383 8.07 21.93 2.94
N GLU A 384 7.47 21.60 1.80
CA GLU A 384 7.86 20.48 0.97
C GLU A 384 9.17 20.80 0.25
N LEU A 385 9.89 19.75 -0.16
CA LEU A 385 11.14 19.89 -0.88
C LEU A 385 10.87 19.77 -2.38
N SER A 386 11.14 20.84 -3.13
CA SER A 386 10.97 20.90 -4.59
C SER A 386 12.32 20.75 -5.28
N VAL A 387 12.46 19.73 -6.12
CA VAL A 387 13.60 19.54 -7.02
C VAL A 387 13.13 19.78 -8.45
N ALA A 388 13.81 20.66 -9.17
CA ALA A 388 13.52 21.00 -10.55
C ALA A 388 14.71 20.65 -11.46
N THR A 389 14.43 20.12 -12.65
CA THR A 389 15.41 19.94 -13.72
C THR A 389 14.81 20.36 -15.06
N LEU A 390 15.61 21.04 -15.87
CA LEU A 390 15.30 21.36 -17.26
C LEU A 390 16.23 20.56 -18.17
N THR A 391 15.64 19.81 -19.10
CA THR A 391 16.39 19.06 -20.13
C THR A 391 15.88 19.41 -21.52
N GLN A 392 16.80 19.42 -22.49
CA GLN A 392 16.52 19.73 -23.88
C GLN A 392 16.45 18.44 -24.68
N TRP A 393 15.44 18.33 -25.56
CA TRP A 393 15.11 17.12 -26.30
C TRP A 393 15.06 17.44 -27.80
N PRO A 394 16.23 17.54 -28.46
CA PRO A 394 16.30 17.83 -29.89
C PRO A 394 15.67 16.70 -30.69
N ASP A 395 15.03 17.05 -31.81
CA ASP A 395 14.40 16.13 -32.76
C ASP A 395 13.37 15.15 -32.14
N THR A 396 12.96 15.41 -30.90
CA THR A 396 11.99 14.62 -30.14
C THR A 396 10.64 15.32 -30.16
N THR A 397 9.57 14.56 -30.33
CA THR A 397 8.20 15.06 -30.18
C THR A 397 7.58 14.53 -28.87
N PRO A 398 6.60 15.24 -28.30
CA PRO A 398 5.86 14.77 -27.11
C PRO A 398 5.27 13.37 -27.24
N GLU A 399 4.83 12.98 -28.44
CA GLU A 399 4.28 11.64 -28.72
C GLU A 399 5.34 10.55 -28.57
N MET A 400 6.60 10.83 -28.88
CA MET A 400 7.70 9.88 -28.64
C MET A 400 7.91 9.63 -27.14
N ILE A 401 7.67 10.63 -26.31
CA ILE A 401 7.78 10.53 -24.85
C ILE A 401 6.60 9.73 -24.30
N ASP A 402 5.37 10.01 -24.72
CA ASP A 402 4.20 9.19 -24.34
C ASP A 402 4.40 7.73 -24.75
N TRP A 403 4.89 7.48 -25.97
CA TRP A 403 5.27 6.15 -26.44
C TRP A 403 6.30 5.49 -25.54
N TRP A 404 7.36 6.21 -25.17
CA TRP A 404 8.41 5.69 -24.30
C TRP A 404 7.81 5.19 -22.98
N PHE A 405 7.03 6.01 -22.27
CA PHE A 405 6.42 5.65 -20.99
C PHE A 405 5.45 4.47 -21.09
N GLY A 406 4.70 4.35 -22.19
CA GLY A 406 3.87 3.18 -22.46
C GLY A 406 4.66 1.91 -22.83
N TRP A 407 5.86 2.06 -23.40
CA TRP A 407 6.64 0.99 -23.99
C TRP A 407 7.72 0.41 -23.06
N HIS A 408 8.43 1.27 -22.30
CA HIS A 408 9.55 0.83 -21.47
C HIS A 408 9.09 0.03 -20.24
N ILE A 409 7.93 0.40 -19.67
CA ILE A 409 7.43 -0.10 -18.39
C ILE A 409 7.23 -1.63 -18.39
N ALA A 410 7.02 -2.24 -19.55
CA ALA A 410 6.71 -3.65 -19.69
C ALA A 410 7.92 -4.59 -19.57
N ARG A 411 9.16 -4.08 -19.67
CA ARG A 411 10.38 -4.91 -19.73
C ARG A 411 11.56 -4.24 -19.04
N THR A 412 12.21 -4.96 -18.13
CA THR A 412 13.42 -4.53 -17.41
C THR A 412 14.54 -4.09 -18.34
N GLU A 413 14.76 -4.82 -19.44
CA GLU A 413 15.81 -4.53 -20.42
C GLU A 413 15.62 -3.17 -21.09
N ARG A 414 14.36 -2.77 -21.31
CA ARG A 414 14.01 -1.45 -21.85
C ARG A 414 14.24 -0.36 -20.83
N TYR A 415 13.85 -0.59 -19.58
CA TYR A 415 14.07 0.36 -18.50
C TYR A 415 15.55 0.64 -18.24
N LYS A 416 16.38 -0.41 -18.33
CA LYS A 416 17.84 -0.32 -18.25
C LYS A 416 18.48 0.54 -19.34
N LEU A 417 17.83 0.76 -20.50
CA LEU A 417 18.35 1.69 -21.54
C LEU A 417 18.34 3.14 -21.07
N TRP A 418 17.41 3.51 -20.18
CA TRP A 418 17.16 4.88 -19.78
C TRP A 418 18.24 5.44 -18.86
N HIS A 419 18.59 4.66 -17.83
CA HIS A 419 19.70 4.98 -16.95
C HIS A 419 20.50 3.70 -16.65
N PRO A 420 21.47 3.34 -17.50
CA PRO A 420 22.15 2.03 -17.48
C PRO A 420 22.99 1.79 -16.21
N GLN A 421 23.37 2.87 -15.53
CA GLN A 421 24.12 2.85 -14.28
C GLN A 421 23.23 2.86 -13.02
N ALA A 422 21.91 3.01 -13.15
CA ALA A 422 21.00 3.16 -12.01
C ALA A 422 19.77 2.25 -12.08
N HIS A 423 19.19 2.03 -13.26
CA HIS A 423 17.99 1.22 -13.44
C HIS A 423 18.36 -0.26 -13.55
N TYR A 424 17.66 -1.11 -12.80
CA TYR A 424 17.92 -2.55 -12.84
C TYR A 424 16.67 -3.42 -12.77
N PHE A 425 15.47 -2.85 -12.57
CA PHE A 425 14.22 -3.59 -12.63
C PHE A 425 13.03 -2.69 -12.97
N THR A 426 12.10 -3.19 -13.79
CA THR A 426 10.73 -2.66 -13.86
C THR A 426 9.72 -3.77 -14.07
N GLN A 427 8.51 -3.60 -13.54
CA GLN A 427 7.35 -4.43 -13.85
C GLN A 427 6.07 -3.58 -13.73
N PRO A 428 5.16 -3.61 -14.71
CA PRO A 428 3.91 -2.87 -14.61
C PRO A 428 2.88 -3.66 -13.78
N ARG A 429 1.99 -2.97 -13.06
CA ARG A 429 0.85 -3.60 -12.40
C ARG A 429 -0.06 -4.26 -13.42
N TYR A 430 -0.40 -3.58 -14.51
CA TYR A 430 -1.09 -4.18 -15.65
C TYR A 430 -0.16 -4.23 -16.85
N ASP A 431 0.08 -5.42 -17.40
CA ASP A 431 0.83 -5.53 -18.66
C ASP A 431 -0.09 -5.18 -19.82
N LEU A 432 0.00 -3.92 -20.26
CA LEU A 432 -0.78 -3.39 -21.36
C LEU A 432 0.00 -3.38 -22.68
N SER A 433 1.20 -3.96 -22.73
CA SER A 433 2.12 -3.82 -23.87
C SER A 433 1.56 -4.38 -25.18
N ASP A 434 0.82 -5.49 -25.12
CA ASP A 434 0.27 -6.18 -26.29
C ASP A 434 -1.24 -5.93 -26.50
N VAL A 435 -1.85 -5.01 -25.72
CA VAL A 435 -3.29 -4.73 -25.83
C VAL A 435 -3.57 -3.89 -27.09
N PRO A 436 -4.38 -4.38 -28.04
CA PRO A 436 -4.68 -3.65 -29.27
C PRO A 436 -5.59 -2.45 -29.02
N GLY A 437 -5.37 -1.37 -29.77
CA GLY A 437 -6.28 -0.21 -29.80
C GLY A 437 -6.07 0.82 -28.68
N LEU A 438 -5.20 0.55 -27.70
CA LEU A 438 -4.78 1.55 -26.72
C LEU A 438 -3.80 2.53 -27.34
N THR A 439 -4.01 3.82 -27.06
CA THR A 439 -3.03 4.89 -27.25
C THR A 439 -1.82 4.68 -26.34
N ASP A 440 -0.72 5.36 -26.64
CA ASP A 440 0.50 5.28 -25.82
C ASP A 440 0.25 5.76 -24.38
N ARG A 441 -0.54 6.81 -24.20
CA ARG A 441 -0.94 7.32 -22.88
C ARG A 441 -1.79 6.34 -22.08
N GLU A 442 -2.76 5.69 -22.72
CA GLU A 442 -3.63 4.68 -22.06
C GLU A 442 -2.85 3.45 -21.57
N ARG A 443 -1.61 3.24 -22.04
CA ARG A 443 -0.77 2.13 -21.58
C ARG A 443 -0.11 2.37 -20.22
N TYR A 444 0.06 3.63 -19.81
CA TYR A 444 0.72 3.96 -18.54
C TYR A 444 -0.14 4.81 -17.59
N VAL A 445 -1.00 5.71 -18.08
CA VAL A 445 -1.88 6.53 -17.22
C VAL A 445 -2.87 5.62 -16.47
N GLY A 446 -2.97 5.80 -15.15
CA GLY A 446 -3.77 4.93 -14.27
C GLY A 446 -3.16 3.55 -14.04
N ASN A 447 -1.88 3.36 -14.37
CA ASN A 447 -1.10 2.15 -14.11
C ASN A 447 0.03 2.44 -13.11
N THR A 448 0.56 1.39 -12.49
CA THR A 448 1.68 1.49 -11.55
C THR A 448 2.89 0.76 -12.13
N SER A 449 4.06 1.40 -12.14
CA SER A 449 5.35 0.74 -12.40
C SER A 449 6.03 0.42 -11.07
N TRP A 450 6.30 -0.85 -10.80
CA TRP A 450 7.25 -1.22 -9.76
C TRP A 450 8.65 -1.18 -10.34
N VAL A 451 9.51 -0.32 -9.78
CA VAL A 451 10.89 -0.17 -10.23
C VAL A 451 11.84 -0.38 -9.08
N ASP A 452 12.99 -0.99 -9.38
CA ASP A 452 14.13 -0.94 -8.48
C ASP A 452 15.29 -0.22 -9.17
N GLU A 453 15.81 0.80 -8.50
CA GLU A 453 16.80 1.71 -9.06
C GLU A 453 17.68 2.34 -7.99
N TYR A 454 18.82 2.88 -8.43
CA TYR A 454 19.70 3.68 -7.59
C TYR A 454 19.42 5.18 -7.75
N LEU A 455 19.06 5.84 -6.65
CA LEU A 455 19.12 7.30 -6.53
C LEU A 455 20.47 7.69 -5.93
N GLY A 456 21.46 7.94 -6.80
CA GLY A 456 22.85 8.07 -6.39
C GLY A 456 23.33 6.77 -5.70
N PRO A 457 23.78 6.81 -4.43
CA PRO A 457 24.20 5.60 -3.72
C PRO A 457 23.05 4.82 -3.07
N ILE A 458 21.80 5.27 -3.20
CA ILE A 458 20.65 4.77 -2.44
C ILE A 458 19.84 3.79 -3.30
N PRO A 459 19.85 2.48 -3.01
CA PRO A 459 18.94 1.54 -3.65
C PRO A 459 17.51 1.85 -3.20
N SER A 460 16.60 1.98 -4.16
CA SER A 460 15.21 2.37 -3.96
C SER A 460 14.30 1.37 -4.67
N ARG A 461 13.20 1.00 -3.99
CA ARG A 461 12.14 0.13 -4.56
C ARG A 461 10.85 0.93 -4.57
N LEU A 462 10.44 1.38 -5.74
CA LEU A 462 9.38 2.37 -5.89
C LEU A 462 8.18 1.78 -6.62
N ALA A 463 6.98 2.12 -6.17
CA ALA A 463 5.76 1.94 -6.91
C ALA A 463 5.34 3.32 -7.46
N ILE A 464 5.56 3.54 -8.76
CA ILE A 464 5.29 4.80 -9.45
C ILE A 464 3.93 4.69 -10.13
N THR A 465 2.91 5.33 -9.58
CA THR A 465 1.55 5.33 -10.13
C THR A 465 1.32 6.58 -10.96
N PHE A 466 0.98 6.42 -12.23
CA PHE A 466 0.79 7.54 -13.15
C PHE A 466 -0.65 8.03 -13.14
N HIS A 467 -0.82 9.35 -13.22
CA HIS A 467 -2.11 10.04 -13.11
C HIS A 467 -2.43 10.85 -14.35
N ASP A 468 -3.71 11.16 -14.55
CA ASP A 468 -4.12 12.08 -15.59
C ASP A 468 -3.73 13.53 -15.19
N PRO A 469 -3.01 14.30 -16.04
CA PRO A 469 -2.60 15.66 -15.71
C PRO A 469 -3.75 16.63 -15.38
N SER A 470 -4.97 16.36 -15.85
CA SER A 470 -6.15 17.15 -15.51
C SER A 470 -6.47 17.12 -14.02
N GLU A 471 -6.05 16.08 -13.29
CA GLU A 471 -6.21 15.95 -11.83
C GLU A 471 -5.48 17.08 -11.07
N ILE A 472 -4.43 17.64 -11.67
CA ILE A 472 -3.61 18.71 -11.09
C ILE A 472 -3.76 20.05 -11.84
N GLY A 473 -4.83 20.20 -12.61
CA GLY A 473 -5.15 21.44 -13.34
C GLY A 473 -4.32 21.65 -14.61
N LEU A 474 -3.70 20.60 -15.15
CA LEU A 474 -2.96 20.61 -16.40
C LEU A 474 -3.74 19.87 -17.50
N ASP A 475 -4.98 20.29 -17.76
CA ASP A 475 -5.83 19.67 -18.79
C ASP A 475 -5.33 19.95 -20.22
N GLU A 476 -5.80 19.15 -21.18
CA GLU A 476 -5.37 19.20 -22.58
C GLU A 476 -5.54 20.59 -23.22
N ALA A 477 -6.62 21.31 -22.87
CA ALA A 477 -6.86 22.64 -23.43
C ALA A 477 -5.85 23.65 -22.89
N ALA A 478 -5.60 23.63 -21.57
CA ALA A 478 -4.60 24.48 -20.92
C ALA A 478 -3.17 24.20 -21.43
N LEU A 479 -2.82 22.91 -21.61
CA LEU A 479 -1.54 22.49 -22.15
C LEU A 479 -1.35 22.97 -23.60
N THR A 480 -2.35 22.74 -24.45
CA THR A 480 -2.31 23.16 -25.86
C THR A 480 -2.15 24.68 -25.98
N GLU A 481 -2.88 25.47 -25.18
CA GLU A 481 -2.78 26.93 -25.17
C GLU A 481 -1.36 27.40 -24.76
N ALA A 482 -0.74 26.72 -23.80
CA ALA A 482 0.60 27.03 -23.31
C ALA A 482 1.74 26.43 -24.15
N GLY A 483 1.43 25.71 -25.24
CA GLY A 483 2.41 25.10 -26.15
C GLY A 483 3.04 23.81 -25.63
N TYR A 484 2.35 23.10 -24.72
CA TYR A 484 2.75 21.78 -24.23
C TYR A 484 2.07 20.67 -25.04
N GLY A 485 2.82 19.60 -25.31
CA GLY A 485 2.25 18.43 -26.00
C GLY A 485 1.88 17.29 -25.06
N THR A 486 2.59 17.10 -23.95
CA THR A 486 2.24 16.10 -22.93
C THR A 486 2.75 16.50 -21.55
N VAL A 487 2.13 15.90 -20.53
CA VAL A 487 2.64 15.87 -19.17
C VAL A 487 2.58 14.43 -18.69
N VAL A 488 3.69 13.95 -18.14
CA VAL A 488 3.77 12.70 -17.40
C VAL A 488 3.84 13.05 -15.92
N CYS A 489 2.78 12.74 -15.18
CA CYS A 489 2.76 12.96 -13.74
C CYS A 489 2.45 11.66 -12.99
N ALA A 490 3.09 11.50 -11.84
CA ALA A 490 2.99 10.29 -11.05
C ALA A 490 3.20 10.57 -9.56
N VAL A 491 2.69 9.66 -8.73
CA VAL A 491 3.04 9.55 -7.32
C VAL A 491 3.96 8.34 -7.16
N ALA A 492 5.14 8.56 -6.60
CA ALA A 492 6.06 7.49 -6.24
C ALA A 492 5.89 7.16 -4.76
N THR A 493 5.56 5.90 -4.47
CA THR A 493 5.52 5.35 -3.11
C THR A 493 6.60 4.31 -2.91
N ASP A 494 6.94 4.04 -1.66
CA ASP A 494 7.73 2.85 -1.31
C ASP A 494 6.96 1.57 -1.70
N SER A 495 7.63 0.62 -2.38
CA SER A 495 6.98 -0.61 -2.84
C SER A 495 6.62 -1.59 -1.71
N ASP A 496 7.35 -1.54 -0.60
CA ASP A 496 7.20 -2.48 0.51
C ASP A 496 6.20 -1.94 1.55
N TYR A 497 6.10 -0.61 1.72
CA TYR A 497 5.29 0.03 2.77
C TYR A 497 4.19 0.98 2.25
N GLY A 498 4.21 1.37 0.97
CA GLY A 498 3.18 2.23 0.36
C GLY A 498 3.22 3.69 0.80
N HIS A 499 4.24 4.13 1.53
CA HIS A 499 4.41 5.54 1.91
C HIS A 499 4.75 6.41 0.69
N GLU A 500 4.10 7.56 0.53
CA GLU A 500 4.45 8.54 -0.50
C GLU A 500 5.85 9.09 -0.28
N LEU A 501 6.70 8.98 -1.31
CA LEU A 501 8.07 9.45 -1.31
C LEU A 501 8.24 10.72 -2.13
N SER A 502 7.54 10.82 -3.27
CA SER A 502 7.54 12.03 -4.08
C SER A 502 6.36 12.08 -5.04
N ARG A 503 6.04 13.28 -5.51
CA ARG A 503 5.18 13.53 -6.67
C ARG A 503 6.04 14.06 -7.80
N LEU A 504 5.93 13.44 -8.97
CA LEU A 504 6.72 13.71 -10.15
C LEU A 504 5.84 14.34 -11.23
N ILE A 505 6.35 15.39 -11.88
CA ILE A 505 5.72 16.04 -13.03
C ILE A 505 6.80 16.30 -14.07
N HIS A 506 6.70 15.66 -15.23
CA HIS A 506 7.49 15.95 -16.43
C HIS A 506 6.61 16.68 -17.44
N ALA A 507 6.72 18.00 -17.48
CA ALA A 507 5.95 18.80 -18.42
C ALA A 507 6.75 19.05 -19.71
N VAL A 508 6.24 18.57 -20.85
CA VAL A 508 6.94 18.58 -22.14
C VAL A 508 6.40 19.70 -23.02
N ARG A 509 7.23 20.73 -23.21
CA ARG A 509 6.91 21.92 -24.01
C ARG A 509 7.55 21.84 -25.38
N HIS A 510 6.82 22.22 -26.43
CA HIS A 510 7.38 22.32 -27.77
C HIS A 510 8.43 23.42 -27.87
N THR A 511 9.49 23.16 -28.63
CA THR A 511 10.51 24.15 -29.02
C THR A 511 10.65 24.18 -30.55
N ALA A 512 11.52 25.04 -31.08
CA ALA A 512 11.72 25.14 -32.53
C ALA A 512 12.36 23.89 -33.14
N ASP A 513 13.17 23.18 -32.36
CA ASP A 513 14.02 22.07 -32.82
C ASP A 513 13.69 20.74 -32.10
N GLY A 514 12.49 20.63 -31.50
CA GLY A 514 12.05 19.44 -30.75
C GLY A 514 11.15 19.82 -29.58
N CYS A 515 11.51 19.35 -28.39
CA CYS A 515 10.86 19.75 -27.14
C CYS A 515 11.86 20.02 -26.02
N GLU A 516 11.36 20.51 -24.90
CA GLU A 516 12.08 20.58 -23.63
C GLU A 516 11.21 19.97 -22.53
N MET A 517 11.84 19.32 -21.57
CA MET A 517 11.16 18.73 -20.42
C MET A 517 11.49 19.51 -19.17
N ARG A 518 10.44 20.02 -18.53
CA ARG A 518 10.48 20.77 -17.28
C ARG A 518 9.99 19.86 -16.16
N SER A 519 10.92 19.23 -15.47
CA SER A 519 10.63 18.25 -14.43
C SER A 519 10.49 18.92 -13.06
N ARG A 520 9.53 18.46 -12.27
CA ARG A 520 9.33 18.83 -10.86
C ARG A 520 9.16 17.56 -10.04
N PHE A 521 9.93 17.47 -8.97
CA PHE A 521 9.71 16.50 -7.91
C PHE A 521 9.35 17.26 -6.64
N ILE A 522 8.22 16.90 -6.05
CA ILE A 522 7.71 17.48 -4.82
C ILE A 522 7.75 16.38 -3.76
N LEU A 523 8.66 16.51 -2.80
CA LEU A 523 8.86 15.52 -1.74
C LEU A 523 8.20 16.01 -0.45
N PRO A 524 7.56 15.13 0.34
CA PRO A 524 6.86 15.52 1.56
C PRO A 524 7.69 16.39 2.51
N ALA A 525 7.03 17.29 3.22
CA ALA A 525 7.65 18.14 4.22
C ALA A 525 8.43 17.31 5.26
N GLY A 526 9.67 17.74 5.56
CA GLY A 526 10.57 17.02 6.46
C GLY A 526 11.45 15.96 5.77
N THR A 527 11.32 15.77 4.45
CA THR A 527 12.25 14.93 3.69
C THR A 527 13.69 15.41 3.86
N PRO A 528 14.67 14.54 4.19
CA PRO A 528 16.06 14.95 4.34
C PRO A 528 16.65 15.57 3.08
N GLU A 529 17.26 16.74 3.21
CA GLU A 529 17.81 17.50 2.06
C GLU A 529 18.86 16.73 1.25
N PHE A 530 19.55 15.76 1.86
CA PHE A 530 20.56 14.96 1.17
C PHE A 530 19.99 14.10 0.03
N ILE A 531 18.67 13.89 -0.03
CA ILE A 531 17.98 13.18 -1.12
C ILE A 531 17.88 14.05 -2.39
N ALA A 532 17.84 15.37 -2.24
CA ALA A 532 17.56 16.28 -3.36
C ALA A 532 18.65 16.28 -4.43
N ALA A 533 19.92 16.25 -4.03
CA ALA A 533 21.05 16.28 -4.95
C ALA A 533 21.16 15.00 -5.80
N PRO A 534 21.10 13.78 -5.22
CA PRO A 534 20.99 12.54 -5.99
C PRO A 534 19.81 12.52 -6.96
N LEU A 535 18.64 13.03 -6.54
CA LEU A 535 17.45 13.07 -7.40
C LEU A 535 17.60 14.03 -8.58
N LEU A 536 18.20 15.21 -8.35
CA LEU A 536 18.49 16.17 -9.41
C LEU A 536 19.44 15.57 -10.45
N ASP A 537 20.53 14.96 -9.99
CA ASP A 537 21.50 14.25 -10.85
C ASP A 537 20.82 13.13 -11.64
N HIS A 538 20.12 12.23 -10.95
CA HIS A 538 19.44 11.09 -11.55
C HIS A 538 18.47 11.53 -12.65
N CYS A 539 17.57 12.47 -12.35
CA CYS A 539 16.60 12.94 -13.34
C CYS A 539 17.28 13.65 -14.52
N TRP A 540 18.28 14.50 -14.28
CA TRP A 540 18.96 15.17 -15.39
C TRP A 540 19.67 14.15 -16.29
N THR A 541 20.35 13.19 -15.69
CA THR A 541 21.15 12.17 -16.36
C THR A 541 20.28 11.23 -17.19
N GLU A 542 19.21 10.67 -16.62
CA GLU A 542 18.33 9.74 -17.34
C GLU A 542 17.62 10.44 -18.52
N MET A 543 17.11 11.66 -18.30
CA MET A 543 16.35 12.38 -19.32
C MET A 543 17.25 12.82 -20.47
N THR A 544 18.45 13.31 -20.16
CA THR A 544 19.43 13.70 -21.19
C THR A 544 19.98 12.48 -21.92
N HIS A 545 20.19 11.35 -21.24
CA HIS A 545 20.61 10.11 -21.87
C HIS A 545 19.54 9.59 -22.83
N LEU A 546 18.28 9.52 -22.39
CA LEU A 546 17.16 9.10 -23.23
C LEU A 546 16.95 10.02 -24.43
N ALA A 547 17.02 11.34 -24.24
CA ALA A 547 16.94 12.32 -25.32
C ALA A 547 17.97 12.09 -26.43
N SER A 548 19.12 11.48 -26.12
CA SER A 548 20.18 11.22 -27.09
C SER A 548 19.87 10.10 -28.09
N PHE A 549 18.90 9.22 -27.81
CA PHE A 549 18.58 8.08 -28.67
C PHE A 549 17.08 7.84 -28.88
N LEU A 550 16.19 8.49 -28.14
CA LEU A 550 14.75 8.26 -28.22
C LEU A 550 14.19 8.41 -29.65
N PRO A 551 14.52 9.44 -30.45
CA PRO A 551 14.01 9.54 -31.82
C PRO A 551 14.39 8.33 -32.69
N ASP A 552 15.66 7.90 -32.64
CA ASP A 552 16.15 6.76 -33.41
C ASP A 552 15.51 5.44 -32.93
N LEU A 553 15.38 5.27 -31.62
CA LEU A 553 14.72 4.11 -31.02
C LEU A 553 13.24 4.05 -31.41
N TYR A 554 12.52 5.17 -31.30
CA TYR A 554 11.12 5.27 -31.69
C TYR A 554 10.94 4.87 -33.16
N MET A 555 11.75 5.42 -34.06
CA MET A 555 11.70 5.11 -35.49
C MET A 555 12.01 3.65 -35.80
N TYR A 556 12.94 3.04 -35.07
CA TYR A 556 13.29 1.64 -35.21
C TYR A 556 12.19 0.71 -34.68
N ALA A 557 11.71 0.95 -33.46
CA ALA A 557 10.73 0.09 -32.78
C ALA A 557 9.33 0.16 -33.40
N THR A 558 8.93 1.32 -33.93
CA THR A 558 7.61 1.50 -34.58
C THR A 558 7.64 1.24 -36.08
N GLY A 559 8.83 1.13 -36.69
CA GLY A 559 8.98 0.98 -38.14
C GLY A 559 8.69 2.26 -38.94
N ALA A 560 8.50 3.41 -38.26
CA ALA A 560 8.15 4.69 -38.88
C ALA A 560 9.21 5.22 -39.88
N GLY A 561 10.43 4.66 -39.90
CA GLY A 561 11.50 4.99 -40.85
C GLY A 561 11.56 4.14 -42.13
N SER A 562 10.64 3.20 -42.35
CA SER A 562 10.67 2.25 -43.47
C SER A 562 9.55 2.48 -44.51
N ARG A 563 9.45 3.71 -45.03
CA ARG A 563 8.63 4.04 -46.21
C ARG A 563 9.46 4.60 -47.35
#